data_AF-A0A558BVU2-F1
#
_entry.id   AF-A0A558BVU2-F1
#
_cell.length_a   1.000
_cell.length_b   1.000
_cell.length_c   1.000
_cell.angle_alpha   90.00
_cell.angle_beta   90.00
_cell.angle_gamma   90.00
#
_symmetry.space_group_name_H-M   'P 1'
#
loop_
_entity.id
_entity.type
_entity.pdbx_description
1 polymer ?
#
loop_
_entity_poly.entity_id
_entity_poly.type
_entity_poly.pdbx_seq_one_letter_code
_entity_poly.pdbx_strand_id
1 'polypeptide(L)'
;MLLCFLPALGLLTLANPLQASHDPVPTLPAAIRKALPAGYQVLAAERGDLNRDAQLDWAVVLNRPDEQKTSDVVDHPTKRPLLLFVGGSNGTYTLAARADNAVYCVDCGGMMGDPFQGVTIKNGYFTVEHYGGSGQRWTRLVTFKYNQASHTWLLHRDGGESFHASDPEHSKTNMRTSKNFGRVPLARFDIYQE
;
A
#
# COMPACT_ATOMS: atom_id res chain seq x y z
N MET A 1 -28.95 30.14 -50.40
CA MET A 1 -29.18 29.08 -49.41
C MET A 1 -28.10 28.03 -49.60
N LEU A 2 -27.00 28.14 -48.83
CA LEU A 2 -25.97 27.10 -48.77
C LEU A 2 -25.33 27.22 -47.37
N LEU A 3 -25.70 26.32 -46.47
CA LEU A 3 -25.12 26.19 -45.13
C LEU A 3 -23.84 25.36 -45.25
N CYS A 4 -22.68 25.97 -45.02
CA CYS A 4 -21.44 25.24 -44.75
C CYS A 4 -21.38 24.90 -43.25
N PHE A 5 -21.60 23.63 -42.93
CA PHE A 5 -21.28 23.05 -41.64
C PHE A 5 -19.76 22.87 -41.51
N LEU A 6 -19.14 23.54 -40.54
CA LEU A 6 -17.81 23.17 -40.05
C LEU A 6 -17.96 22.05 -39.01
N PRO A 7 -17.20 20.95 -39.09
CA PRO A 7 -17.15 19.99 -38.00
C PRO A 7 -16.24 20.56 -36.91
N ALA A 8 -16.78 20.68 -35.69
CA ALA A 8 -15.97 20.92 -34.51
C ALA A 8 -15.11 19.68 -34.26
N LEU A 9 -13.79 19.78 -34.49
CA LEU A 9 -12.83 18.81 -33.99
C LEU A 9 -12.89 18.85 -32.46
N GLY A 10 -13.55 17.87 -31.86
CA GLY A 10 -13.42 17.61 -30.43
C GLY A 10 -11.98 17.17 -30.14
N LEU A 11 -11.26 17.98 -29.36
CA LEU A 11 -10.01 17.54 -28.74
C LEU A 11 -10.33 16.35 -27.84
N LEU A 12 -9.92 15.15 -28.27
CA LEU A 12 -9.75 14.00 -27.38
C LEU A 12 -8.68 14.37 -26.36
N THR A 13 -9.09 14.67 -25.12
CA THR A 13 -8.16 14.78 -24.00
C THR A 13 -7.61 13.39 -23.74
N LEU A 14 -6.37 13.16 -24.14
CA LEU A 14 -5.59 12.00 -23.71
C LEU A 14 -5.61 11.99 -22.18
N ALA A 15 -6.21 10.94 -21.60
CA ALA A 15 -6.15 10.71 -20.17
C ALA A 15 -4.67 10.65 -19.77
N ASN A 16 -4.26 11.58 -18.92
CA ASN A 16 -2.91 11.65 -18.39
C ASN A 16 -2.59 10.32 -17.68
N PRO A 17 -1.39 9.72 -17.86
CA PRO A 17 -0.99 8.58 -17.05
C PRO A 17 -0.99 9.01 -15.58
N LEU A 18 -1.53 8.15 -14.70
CA LEU A 18 -1.53 8.28 -13.24
C LEU A 18 -0.18 8.79 -12.73
N GLN A 19 -0.09 10.10 -12.57
CA GLN A 19 0.96 10.73 -11.80
C GLN A 19 0.53 10.55 -10.35
N ALA A 20 1.27 9.77 -9.58
CA ALA A 20 0.99 9.55 -8.17
C ALA A 20 1.08 10.89 -7.43
N SER A 21 -0.05 11.60 -7.35
CA SER A 21 -0.24 12.67 -6.37
C SER A 21 -0.24 11.98 -5.02
N HIS A 22 0.91 11.99 -4.35
CA HIS A 22 0.95 11.65 -2.94
C HIS A 22 0.16 12.74 -2.21
N ASP A 23 -1.07 12.40 -1.83
CA ASP A 23 -1.84 13.24 -0.93
C ASP A 23 -1.00 13.54 0.31
N PRO A 24 -1.10 14.76 0.88
CA PRO A 24 -0.34 15.09 2.07
C PRO A 24 -0.67 14.09 3.19
N VAL A 25 0.38 13.52 3.80
CA VAL A 25 0.24 12.57 4.91
C VAL A 25 -0.66 13.20 5.99
N PRO A 26 -1.74 12.52 6.39
CA PRO A 26 -2.65 13.08 7.38
C PRO A 26 -1.96 13.25 8.74
N THR A 27 -2.37 14.26 9.48
CA THR A 27 -1.82 14.53 10.82
C THR A 27 -2.20 13.40 11.78
N LEU A 28 -1.20 12.62 12.22
CA LEU A 28 -1.38 11.56 13.21
C LEU A 28 -1.72 12.12 14.59
N PRO A 29 -2.53 11.42 15.42
CA PRO A 29 -2.72 11.73 16.83
C PRO A 29 -1.39 11.84 17.61
N ALA A 30 -1.33 12.74 18.60
CA ALA A 30 -0.11 12.96 19.39
C ALA A 30 0.38 11.69 20.10
N ALA A 31 -0.53 10.84 20.56
CA ALA A 31 -0.21 9.54 21.16
C ALA A 31 0.54 8.63 20.18
N ILE A 32 0.09 8.55 18.92
CA ILE A 32 0.75 7.75 17.88
C ILE A 32 2.11 8.35 17.55
N ARG A 33 2.21 9.68 17.35
CA ARG A 33 3.50 10.34 17.03
C ARG A 33 4.57 10.07 18.08
N LYS A 34 4.20 10.05 19.37
CA LYS A 34 5.11 9.74 20.48
C LYS A 34 5.54 8.27 20.55
N ALA A 35 4.75 7.37 19.96
CA ALA A 35 5.01 5.93 19.95
C ALA A 35 5.84 5.47 18.74
N LEU A 36 6.10 6.35 17.77
CA LEU A 36 6.89 6.00 16.59
C LEU A 36 8.35 5.71 16.98
N PRO A 37 8.98 4.68 16.38
CA PRO A 37 10.38 4.38 16.62
C PRO A 37 11.28 5.54 16.17
N ALA A 38 12.33 5.82 16.96
CA ALA A 38 13.33 6.82 16.60
C ALA A 38 14.04 6.46 15.28
N GLY A 39 14.45 7.48 14.52
CA GLY A 39 15.15 7.31 13.24
C GLY A 39 14.22 7.00 12.04
N TYR A 40 12.91 6.97 12.26
CA TYR A 40 11.90 6.83 11.21
C TYR A 40 11.08 8.11 11.04
N GLN A 41 10.52 8.28 9.85
CA GLN A 41 9.50 9.27 9.54
C GLN A 41 8.26 8.58 8.96
N VAL A 42 7.12 9.27 8.93
CA VAL A 42 5.88 8.73 8.35
C VAL A 42 5.94 8.87 6.83
N LEU A 43 5.86 7.74 6.13
CA LEU A 43 5.75 7.67 4.68
C LEU A 43 4.30 7.83 4.24
N ALA A 44 3.39 7.09 4.87
CA ALA A 44 1.95 7.16 4.63
C ALA A 44 1.18 6.81 5.88
N ALA A 45 -0.06 7.28 5.96
CA ALA A 45 -0.97 6.92 7.03
C ALA A 45 -2.39 6.89 6.51
N GLU A 46 -3.13 5.85 6.88
CA GLU A 46 -4.53 5.68 6.52
C GLU A 46 -5.35 5.43 7.79
N ARG A 47 -6.53 6.05 7.86
CA ARG A 47 -7.42 5.97 9.02
C ARG A 47 -8.70 5.21 8.65
N GLY A 48 -9.07 4.24 9.48
CA GLY A 48 -10.30 3.47 9.28
C GLY A 48 -10.52 2.46 10.40
N ASP A 49 -11.65 1.76 10.37
CA ASP A 49 -11.97 0.73 11.35
C ASP A 49 -11.29 -0.60 10.95
N LEU A 50 -10.15 -0.90 11.56
CA LEU A 50 -9.32 -2.07 11.27
C LEU A 50 -9.78 -3.30 12.05
N ASN A 51 -10.27 -3.14 13.29
CA ASN A 51 -10.65 -4.24 14.18
C ASN A 51 -12.18 -4.50 14.26
N ARG A 52 -12.98 -3.68 13.57
CA ARG A 52 -14.45 -3.75 13.50
C ARG A 52 -15.14 -3.44 14.83
N ASP A 53 -14.61 -2.51 15.60
CA ASP A 53 -15.20 -2.04 16.86
C ASP A 53 -15.87 -0.65 16.75
N ALA A 54 -15.95 -0.10 15.53
CA ALA A 54 -16.46 1.23 15.21
C ALA A 54 -15.65 2.42 15.75
N GLN A 55 -14.50 2.18 16.40
CA GLN A 55 -13.51 3.21 16.67
C GLN A 55 -12.58 3.36 15.46
N LEU A 56 -12.00 4.56 15.31
CA LEU A 56 -11.07 4.81 14.22
C LEU A 56 -9.67 4.39 14.61
N ASP A 57 -9.10 3.53 13.78
CA ASP A 57 -7.74 3.00 13.88
C ASP A 57 -6.83 3.65 12.83
N TRP A 58 -5.53 3.37 12.92
CA TRP A 58 -4.53 3.87 11.98
C TRP A 58 -3.64 2.74 11.47
N ALA A 59 -3.48 2.68 10.15
CA ALA A 59 -2.34 2.02 9.51
C ALA A 59 -1.29 3.10 9.20
N VAL A 60 -0.07 2.93 9.70
CA VAL A 60 1.03 3.89 9.53
C VAL A 60 2.22 3.18 8.91
N VAL A 61 2.63 3.63 7.73
CA VAL A 61 3.84 3.15 7.05
C VAL A 61 4.97 4.12 7.36
N LEU A 62 6.09 3.58 7.78
CA LEU A 62 7.28 4.33 8.11
C LEU A 62 8.39 4.08 7.09
N ASN A 63 9.23 5.08 6.90
CA ASN A 63 10.47 4.93 6.17
C ASN A 63 11.64 5.60 6.91
N ARG A 64 12.86 5.25 6.50
CA ARG A 64 14.06 5.95 6.98
C ARG A 64 14.30 7.18 6.11
N PRO A 65 14.68 8.33 6.67
CA PRO A 65 14.97 9.53 5.88
C PRO A 65 16.09 9.34 4.85
N ASP A 66 17.00 8.39 5.08
CA ASP A 66 18.16 8.09 4.25
C ASP A 66 17.95 6.92 3.27
N GLU A 67 16.77 6.29 3.22
CA GLU A 67 16.54 5.04 2.47
C GLU A 67 16.87 5.15 0.98
N GLN A 68 16.69 6.33 0.38
CA GLN A 68 17.02 6.59 -1.03
C GLN A 68 18.52 6.40 -1.34
N LYS A 69 19.38 6.45 -0.32
CA LYS A 69 20.83 6.27 -0.45
C LYS A 69 21.33 4.97 0.14
N THR A 70 20.57 4.38 1.06
CA THR A 70 21.01 3.24 1.88
C THR A 70 20.30 1.93 1.54
N SER A 71 19.16 1.98 0.85
CA SER A 71 18.49 0.79 0.34
C SER A 71 19.25 0.19 -0.83
N ASP A 72 19.39 -1.13 -0.81
CA ASP A 72 19.88 -1.92 -1.93
C ASP A 72 18.92 -3.08 -2.14
N VAL A 73 18.11 -3.04 -3.21
CA VAL A 73 17.11 -4.08 -3.50
C VAL A 73 17.67 -5.50 -3.58
N VAL A 74 18.95 -5.68 -3.94
CA VAL A 74 19.58 -7.00 -4.14
C VAL A 74 20.11 -7.55 -2.82
N ASP A 75 20.95 -6.77 -2.14
CA ASP A 75 21.69 -7.25 -0.98
C ASP A 75 20.98 -6.90 0.33
N HIS A 76 20.59 -5.64 0.50
CA HIS A 76 20.07 -5.10 1.76
C HIS A 76 18.91 -4.12 1.54
N PRO A 77 17.71 -4.62 1.19
CA PRO A 77 16.57 -3.75 0.99
C PRO A 77 16.19 -3.09 2.31
N THR A 78 16.16 -1.76 2.34
CA THR A 78 15.77 -1.02 3.54
C THR A 78 14.30 -1.29 3.85
N LYS A 79 14.04 -1.86 5.01
CA LYS A 79 12.69 -2.26 5.43
C LYS A 79 11.85 -1.05 5.84
N ARG A 80 10.58 -1.07 5.44
CA ARG A 80 9.57 -0.06 5.76
C ARG A 80 8.53 -0.64 6.73
N PRO A 81 8.61 -0.32 8.03
CA PRO A 81 7.66 -0.80 9.02
C PRO A 81 6.23 -0.34 8.71
N LEU A 82 5.30 -1.28 8.69
CA LEU A 82 3.87 -1.04 8.79
C LEU A 82 3.42 -1.27 10.23
N LEU A 83 2.81 -0.23 10.83
CA LEU A 83 2.29 -0.24 12.19
C LEU A 83 0.77 -0.11 12.16
N LEU A 84 0.07 -0.95 12.93
CA LEU A 84 -1.37 -0.82 13.14
C LEU A 84 -1.64 -0.36 14.56
N PHE A 85 -2.26 0.81 14.69
CA PHE A 85 -2.68 1.37 15.97
C PHE A 85 -4.20 1.26 16.10
N VAL A 86 -4.67 0.57 17.14
CA VAL A 86 -6.10 0.47 17.45
C VAL A 86 -6.50 1.60 18.39
N GLY A 87 -7.59 2.28 18.05
CA GLY A 87 -8.22 3.31 18.85
C GLY A 87 -8.88 2.72 20.10
N GLY A 88 -8.69 3.38 21.23
CA GLY A 88 -9.37 3.09 22.48
C GLY A 88 -10.19 4.28 22.97
N SER A 89 -10.90 4.07 24.07
CA SER A 89 -11.66 5.13 24.74
C SER A 89 -10.79 6.35 25.05
N ASN A 90 -11.39 7.54 25.02
CA ASN A 90 -10.76 8.81 25.38
C ASN A 90 -9.54 9.19 24.52
N GLY A 91 -9.49 8.76 23.26
CA GLY A 91 -8.44 9.14 22.32
C GLY A 91 -7.10 8.44 22.57
N THR A 92 -7.13 7.31 23.29
CA THR A 92 -5.97 6.43 23.46
C THR A 92 -5.73 5.60 22.22
N TYR A 93 -4.48 5.19 21.99
CA TYR A 93 -4.10 4.32 20.88
C TYR A 93 -3.11 3.27 21.36
N THR A 94 -3.31 2.03 20.92
CA THR A 94 -2.43 0.90 21.23
C THR A 94 -1.80 0.37 19.95
N LEU A 95 -0.48 0.18 19.93
CA LEU A 95 0.19 -0.52 18.83
C LEU A 95 -0.23 -2.00 18.87
N ALA A 96 -1.13 -2.40 17.99
CA ALA A 96 -1.75 -3.73 17.98
C ALA A 96 -0.98 -4.72 17.10
N ALA A 97 -0.33 -4.24 16.04
CA ALA A 97 0.51 -5.07 15.19
C ALA A 97 1.61 -4.27 14.50
N ARG A 98 2.69 -4.96 14.14
CA ARG A 98 3.79 -4.44 13.33
C ARG A 98 4.23 -5.49 12.33
N ALA A 99 4.54 -5.08 11.10
CA ALA A 99 5.22 -5.88 10.10
C ALA A 99 6.28 -5.07 9.39
N ASP A 100 7.52 -5.56 9.38
CA ASP A 100 8.64 -4.90 8.72
C ASP A 100 8.83 -5.34 7.26
N ASN A 101 8.11 -6.38 6.83
CA ASN A 101 8.18 -6.95 5.48
C ASN A 101 6.84 -6.91 4.73
N ALA A 102 5.89 -6.04 5.13
CA ALA A 102 4.61 -5.90 4.43
C ALA A 102 4.63 -4.84 3.32
N VAL A 103 5.66 -4.00 3.29
CA VAL A 103 5.84 -2.89 2.35
C VAL A 103 7.18 -3.05 1.65
N TYR A 104 7.18 -2.90 0.32
CA TYR A 104 8.40 -2.93 -0.47
C TYR A 104 9.31 -1.73 -0.19
N CYS A 105 10.62 -1.96 -0.33
CA CYS A 105 11.66 -0.96 -0.25
C CYS A 105 11.53 0.12 -1.34
N VAL A 106 12.23 1.24 -1.16
CA VAL A 106 12.14 2.43 -2.02
C VAL A 106 12.63 2.22 -3.46
N ASP A 107 13.41 1.17 -3.70
CA ASP A 107 14.03 0.82 -4.96
C ASP A 107 13.55 -0.55 -5.49
N CYS A 108 12.51 -1.11 -4.86
CA CYS A 108 11.95 -2.42 -5.19
C CYS A 108 11.02 -2.42 -6.42
N GLY A 109 10.78 -1.27 -7.06
CA GLY A 109 9.85 -1.11 -8.19
C GLY A 109 10.52 -1.22 -9.56
N GLY A 110 11.78 -1.64 -9.64
CA GLY A 110 12.52 -1.73 -10.90
C GLY A 110 12.87 -0.34 -11.47
N MET A 111 12.77 -0.17 -12.79
CA MET A 111 13.09 1.11 -13.44
C MET A 111 12.11 2.23 -13.07
N MET A 112 10.95 1.88 -12.51
CA MET A 112 9.97 2.85 -12.02
C MET A 112 10.30 3.40 -10.62
N GLY A 113 11.30 2.85 -9.92
CA GLY A 113 11.74 3.34 -8.62
C GLY A 113 10.89 2.79 -7.47
N ASP A 114 10.28 3.69 -6.69
CA ASP A 114 9.51 3.31 -5.49
C ASP A 114 8.16 2.68 -5.87
N PRO A 115 7.93 1.40 -5.53
CA PRO A 115 6.70 0.75 -5.92
C PRO A 115 5.53 1.07 -4.99
N PHE A 116 5.75 1.59 -3.78
CA PHE A 116 4.69 1.79 -2.80
C PHE A 116 3.70 2.87 -3.26
N GLN A 117 2.41 2.52 -3.35
CA GLN A 117 1.35 3.43 -3.79
C GLN A 117 0.47 3.91 -2.63
N GLY A 118 0.38 3.13 -1.54
CA GLY A 118 -0.41 3.52 -0.39
C GLY A 118 -0.95 2.34 0.41
N VAL A 119 -1.80 2.68 1.38
CA VAL A 119 -2.59 1.73 2.16
C VAL A 119 -4.04 2.15 2.11
N THR A 120 -4.95 1.21 1.91
CA THR A 120 -6.40 1.45 1.96
C THR A 120 -7.03 0.61 3.06
N ILE A 121 -8.01 1.17 3.78
CA ILE A 121 -8.74 0.46 4.85
C ILE A 121 -10.23 0.41 4.49
N LYS A 122 -10.83 -0.79 4.55
CA LYS A 122 -12.25 -0.98 4.28
C LYS A 122 -12.81 -2.20 5.00
N ASN A 123 -13.85 -2.00 5.82
CA ASN A 123 -14.64 -3.08 6.44
C ASN A 123 -13.82 -4.11 7.24
N GLY A 124 -12.81 -3.68 8.01
CA GLY A 124 -11.91 -4.57 8.76
C GLY A 124 -10.87 -5.31 7.89
N TYR A 125 -10.70 -4.87 6.65
CA TYR A 125 -9.60 -5.23 5.78
C TYR A 125 -8.71 -4.01 5.58
N PHE A 126 -7.43 -4.26 5.35
CA PHE A 126 -6.57 -3.24 4.76
C PHE A 126 -5.71 -3.86 3.67
N THR A 127 -5.35 -3.05 2.68
CA THR A 127 -4.52 -3.47 1.55
C THR A 127 -3.30 -2.56 1.46
N VAL A 128 -2.12 -3.17 1.33
CA VAL A 128 -0.90 -2.46 0.93
C VAL A 128 -0.76 -2.56 -0.58
N GLU A 129 -0.68 -1.42 -1.24
CA GLU A 129 -0.75 -1.32 -2.70
C GLU A 129 0.61 -0.97 -3.28
N HIS A 130 1.02 -1.73 -4.30
CA HIS A 130 2.28 -1.54 -4.98
C HIS A 130 2.10 -1.57 -6.50
N TYR A 131 2.93 -0.79 -7.20
CA TYR A 131 2.98 -0.71 -8.64
C TYR A 131 4.39 -0.41 -9.11
N GLY A 132 4.92 -1.21 -10.04
CA GLY A 132 6.28 -1.04 -10.52
C GLY A 132 6.53 -1.73 -11.85
N GLY A 133 7.82 -1.89 -12.17
CA GLY A 133 8.32 -2.56 -13.37
C GLY A 133 9.11 -1.63 -14.28
N SER A 134 8.96 -1.83 -15.59
CA SER A 134 9.58 -1.03 -16.64
C SER A 134 8.67 -1.00 -17.88
N GLY A 135 9.10 -1.61 -19.00
CA GLY A 135 8.23 -1.93 -20.13
C GLY A 135 7.21 -3.01 -19.78
N GLN A 136 7.60 -4.00 -18.96
CA GLN A 136 6.66 -4.90 -18.28
C GLN A 136 6.33 -4.31 -16.92
N ARG A 137 5.06 -4.03 -16.67
CA ARG A 137 4.56 -3.42 -15.44
C ARG A 137 3.79 -4.43 -14.62
N TRP A 138 3.71 -4.18 -13.33
CA TRP A 138 2.98 -5.02 -12.40
C TRP A 138 2.33 -4.23 -11.29
N THR A 139 1.22 -4.74 -10.77
CA THR A 139 0.63 -4.34 -9.49
C THR A 139 0.76 -5.49 -8.50
N ARG A 140 0.87 -5.17 -7.20
CA ARG A 140 0.75 -6.15 -6.11
C ARG A 140 -0.07 -5.55 -4.98
N LEU A 141 -1.20 -6.17 -4.70
CA LEU A 141 -2.17 -5.81 -3.69
C LEU A 141 -2.17 -6.88 -2.60
N VAL A 142 -1.62 -6.53 -1.44
CA VAL A 142 -1.54 -7.44 -0.29
C VAL A 142 -2.59 -7.04 0.73
N THR A 143 -3.67 -7.81 0.80
CA THR A 143 -4.80 -7.55 1.69
C THR A 143 -4.74 -8.43 2.93
N PHE A 144 -4.88 -7.81 4.09
CA PHE A 144 -5.04 -8.47 5.37
C PHE A 144 -6.44 -8.24 5.92
N LYS A 145 -6.92 -9.17 6.74
CA LYS A 145 -8.23 -9.12 7.38
C LYS A 145 -8.09 -9.32 8.87
N TYR A 146 -8.80 -8.53 9.66
CA TYR A 146 -8.90 -8.77 11.09
C TYR A 146 -9.59 -10.11 11.41
N ASN A 147 -8.98 -10.88 12.30
CA ASN A 147 -9.49 -12.12 12.81
C ASN A 147 -9.84 -11.96 14.29
N GLN A 148 -11.13 -12.00 14.60
CA GLN A 148 -11.65 -11.84 15.96
C GLN A 148 -11.14 -12.92 16.93
N ALA A 149 -10.99 -14.17 16.48
CA ALA A 149 -10.59 -15.26 17.36
C ALA A 149 -9.14 -15.11 17.87
N SER A 150 -8.23 -14.63 17.03
CA SER A 150 -6.84 -14.37 17.41
C SER A 150 -6.49 -12.92 17.69
N HIS A 151 -7.47 -12.01 17.62
CA HIS A 151 -7.28 -10.57 17.82
C HIS A 151 -6.09 -10.01 17.02
N THR A 152 -5.96 -10.43 15.75
CA THR A 152 -4.86 -10.02 14.87
C THR A 152 -5.28 -10.04 13.41
N TRP A 153 -4.47 -9.45 12.53
CA TRP A 153 -4.70 -9.42 11.09
C TRP A 153 -3.99 -10.58 10.41
N LEU A 154 -4.74 -11.30 9.59
CA LEU A 154 -4.27 -12.44 8.82
C LEU A 154 -4.23 -12.06 7.34
N LEU A 155 -3.22 -12.54 6.61
CA LEU A 155 -3.18 -12.43 5.16
C LEU A 155 -4.47 -13.04 4.60
N HIS A 156 -5.18 -12.24 3.82
CA HIS A 156 -6.43 -12.63 3.20
C HIS A 156 -6.24 -12.89 1.71
N ARG A 157 -5.45 -12.04 1.06
CA ARG A 157 -5.24 -12.04 -0.38
C ARG A 157 -3.87 -11.44 -0.71
N ASP A 158 -3.19 -12.03 -1.69
CA ASP A 158 -1.97 -11.49 -2.29
C ASP A 158 -2.06 -11.73 -3.79
N GLY A 159 -2.12 -10.66 -4.58
CA GLY A 159 -2.29 -10.77 -6.01
C GLY A 159 -2.21 -9.43 -6.70
N GLY A 160 -2.37 -9.44 -8.01
CA GLY A 160 -2.27 -8.24 -8.82
C GLY A 160 -2.30 -8.59 -10.30
N GLU A 161 -1.78 -7.69 -11.09
CA GLU A 161 -1.78 -7.78 -12.55
C GLU A 161 -0.38 -7.54 -13.09
N SER A 162 -0.06 -8.15 -14.22
CA SER A 162 1.11 -7.83 -15.03
C SER A 162 0.70 -7.53 -16.46
N PHE A 163 1.29 -6.50 -17.06
CA PHE A 163 0.94 -6.05 -18.41
C PHE A 163 2.11 -5.32 -19.08
N HIS A 164 2.11 -5.27 -20.41
CA HIS A 164 3.09 -4.46 -21.13
C HIS A 164 2.63 -3.00 -21.18
N ALA A 165 3.53 -2.04 -20.98
CA ALA A 165 3.20 -0.62 -20.92
C ALA A 165 2.58 -0.07 -22.22
N SER A 166 2.91 -0.67 -23.37
CA SER A 166 2.32 -0.30 -24.67
C SER A 166 1.01 -1.04 -25.00
N ASP A 167 0.60 -1.99 -24.15
CA ASP A 167 -0.57 -2.83 -24.35
C ASP A 167 -1.22 -3.20 -23.00
N PRO A 168 -1.78 -2.21 -22.28
CA PRO A 168 -2.30 -2.42 -20.93
C PRO A 168 -3.59 -3.25 -20.89
N GLU A 169 -4.35 -3.31 -21.98
CA GLU A 169 -5.61 -4.05 -22.08
C GLU A 169 -5.40 -5.57 -22.03
N HIS A 170 -4.20 -6.05 -22.38
CA HIS A 170 -3.83 -7.47 -22.32
C HIS A 170 -3.08 -7.81 -21.03
N SER A 171 -3.72 -7.60 -19.89
CA SER A 171 -3.14 -7.93 -18.58
C SER A 171 -3.31 -9.41 -18.21
N LYS A 172 -2.40 -9.90 -17.37
CA LYS A 172 -2.51 -11.21 -16.71
C LYS A 172 -2.71 -10.98 -15.22
N THR A 173 -3.78 -11.52 -14.66
CA THR A 173 -4.06 -11.46 -13.23
C THR A 173 -3.53 -12.70 -12.51
N ASN A 174 -2.86 -12.51 -11.38
CA ASN A 174 -2.51 -13.58 -10.45
C ASN A 174 -3.12 -13.30 -9.08
N MET A 175 -3.63 -14.35 -8.41
CA MET A 175 -4.31 -14.19 -7.13
C MET A 175 -4.12 -15.40 -6.23
N ARG A 176 -3.51 -15.18 -5.06
CA ARG A 176 -3.40 -16.16 -3.97
C ARG A 176 -4.34 -15.79 -2.84
N THR A 177 -4.91 -16.81 -2.19
CA THR A 177 -5.80 -16.67 -1.04
C THR A 177 -5.35 -17.59 0.10
N SER A 178 -6.06 -17.55 1.23
CA SER A 178 -5.80 -18.46 2.36
C SER A 178 -5.84 -19.95 1.99
N LYS A 179 -6.44 -20.32 0.85
CA LYS A 179 -6.36 -21.69 0.32
C LYS A 179 -4.94 -22.06 -0.15
N ASN A 180 -4.16 -21.10 -0.60
CA ASN A 180 -2.81 -21.29 -1.11
C ASN A 180 -1.74 -21.22 -0.02
N PHE A 181 -1.88 -20.28 0.93
CA PHE A 181 -0.87 -20.00 1.95
C PHE A 181 -1.29 -20.36 3.39
N GLY A 182 -2.50 -20.90 3.57
CA GLY A 182 -3.03 -21.22 4.90
C GLY A 182 -3.24 -19.97 5.74
N ARG A 183 -2.76 -20.01 6.99
CA ARG A 183 -2.94 -18.94 7.98
C ARG A 183 -1.62 -18.21 8.21
N VAL A 184 -1.49 -17.00 7.68
CA VAL A 184 -0.30 -16.16 7.82
C VAL A 184 -0.65 -14.89 8.61
N PRO A 185 -0.19 -14.73 9.86
CA PRO A 185 -0.33 -13.48 10.59
C PRO A 185 0.47 -12.35 9.93
N LEU A 186 -0.01 -11.10 10.04
CA LEU A 186 0.66 -9.92 9.50
C LEU A 186 2.15 -9.85 9.88
N ALA A 187 2.49 -10.06 11.16
CA ALA A 187 3.87 -10.02 11.65
C ALA A 187 4.79 -11.12 11.09
N ARG A 188 4.23 -12.13 10.41
CA ARG A 188 4.96 -13.23 9.77
C ARG A 188 4.95 -13.13 8.24
N PHE A 189 4.18 -12.20 7.68
CA PHE A 189 4.18 -11.99 6.23
C PHE A 189 5.51 -11.41 5.78
N ASP A 190 6.00 -11.91 4.65
CA ASP A 190 7.25 -11.47 4.05
C ASP A 190 7.05 -11.25 2.55
N ILE A 191 7.00 -10.00 2.13
CA ILE A 191 6.81 -9.61 0.72
C ILE A 191 7.99 -10.00 -0.18
N TYR A 192 9.16 -10.28 0.43
CA TYR A 192 10.40 -10.64 -0.26
C TYR A 192 10.54 -12.15 -0.47
N GLN A 193 9.61 -12.96 0.04
CA GLN A 193 9.58 -14.40 -0.22
C GLN A 193 8.61 -14.72 -1.37
N GLU A 194 9.06 -15.54 -2.31
CA GLU A 194 8.29 -16.03 -3.47
C GLU A 194 7.37 -17.22 -3.08
#